data_AF-A0A2N3W0G8-F1
#
_entry.id   AF-A0A2N3W0G8-F1
#
_cell.length_a   1.000
_cell.length_b   1.000
_cell.length_c   1.000
_cell.angle_alpha   90.00
_cell.angle_beta   90.00
_cell.angle_gamma   90.00
#
_symmetry.space_group_name_H-M   'P 1'
#
loop_
_entity.id
_entity.type
_entity.pdbx_description
1 polymer ?
#
loop_
_entity_poly.entity_id
_entity_poly.type
_entity_poly.pdbx_seq_one_letter_code
_entity_poly.pdbx_strand_id
1 'polypeptide(L)'
;MGFDEEWASSKAAAAREPGGTRLNGAYDGPFPPSGPGGDKDLNSSAARKNTAANDIETDFEPHTKTAGAWADEANGTAVKALAGWATAAGLTKAQETWGKSVTALLGRLAGEKSALRGTAGYFQKNDLGVGNDFGPLIRPSSLSQFSPPPHA
;
A
#
# COMPACT_ATOMS: atom_id res chain seq x y z
N MET A 1 2.22 30.47 -29.57
CA MET A 1 3.30 30.08 -28.65
C MET A 1 3.29 28.58 -28.61
N GLY A 2 4.36 27.95 -29.11
CA GLY A 2 4.43 26.50 -29.29
C GLY A 2 5.08 25.82 -28.08
N PHE A 3 4.70 24.57 -27.83
CA PHE A 3 5.25 23.74 -26.75
C PHE A 3 6.79 23.71 -26.72
N ASP A 4 7.43 23.71 -27.89
CA ASP A 4 8.89 23.73 -28.00
C ASP A 4 9.53 25.02 -27.47
N GLU A 5 8.80 26.13 -27.54
CA GLU A 5 9.25 27.46 -27.10
C GLU A 5 9.17 27.58 -25.57
N GLU A 6 8.11 27.03 -24.97
CA GLU A 6 7.99 26.89 -23.50
C GLU A 6 9.02 25.90 -22.94
N TRP A 7 9.29 24.83 -23.68
CA TRP A 7 10.29 23.83 -23.29
C TRP A 7 11.71 24.38 -23.36
N ALA A 8 12.01 25.20 -24.36
CA ALA A 8 13.30 25.89 -24.46
C ALA A 8 13.49 26.93 -23.35
N SER A 9 12.44 27.71 -23.03
CA SER A 9 12.45 28.69 -21.94
C SER A 9 12.68 28.02 -20.58
N SER A 10 12.02 26.90 -20.31
CA SER A 10 12.17 26.15 -19.06
C SER A 10 13.58 25.57 -18.88
N LYS A 11 14.20 25.06 -19.96
CA LYS A 11 15.59 24.60 -19.93
C LYS A 11 16.59 25.73 -19.77
N ALA A 12 16.34 26.88 -20.40
CA ALA A 12 17.20 28.06 -20.27
C ALA A 12 17.14 28.65 -18.84
N ALA A 13 15.97 28.61 -18.19
CA ALA A 13 15.81 29.01 -16.79
C ALA A 13 16.57 28.06 -15.84
N ALA A 14 16.49 26.74 -16.09
CA ALA A 14 17.22 25.75 -15.31
C ALA A 14 18.76 25.87 -15.45
N ALA A 15 19.25 26.34 -16.60
CA ALA A 15 20.68 26.56 -16.82
C ALA A 15 21.21 27.87 -16.23
N ARG A 16 20.31 28.84 -15.92
CA ARG A 16 20.68 30.18 -15.43
C ARG A 16 20.70 30.29 -13.90
N GLU A 17 20.14 29.30 -13.20
CA GLU A 17 20.20 29.18 -11.75
C GLU A 17 21.43 28.37 -11.33
N PRO A 18 22.47 28.97 -10.70
CA PRO A 18 23.45 28.22 -9.94
C PRO A 18 22.84 27.81 -8.59
N GLY A 19 21.67 27.17 -8.64
CA GLY A 19 20.95 26.61 -7.50
C GLY A 19 21.44 25.19 -7.27
N GLY A 20 22.59 25.05 -6.63
CA GLY A 20 23.10 23.74 -6.23
C GLY A 20 22.02 22.96 -5.47
N THR A 21 21.69 21.78 -5.98
CA THR A 21 20.95 20.75 -5.25
C THR A 21 21.78 20.32 -4.04
N ARG A 22 21.69 21.08 -2.94
CA ARG A 22 22.38 20.74 -1.68
C ARG A 22 21.58 19.65 -0.98
N LEU A 23 21.64 18.44 -1.53
CA LEU A 23 21.21 17.18 -0.90
C LEU A 23 22.15 16.75 0.24
N ASN A 24 23.26 17.44 0.46
CA ASN A 24 24.16 17.25 1.61
C ASN A 24 24.44 18.60 2.28
N GLY A 25 23.44 19.14 2.97
CA GLY A 25 23.64 20.23 3.92
C GLY A 25 24.02 19.65 5.28
N ALA A 26 25.26 19.16 5.44
CA ALA A 26 25.82 19.02 6.77
C ALA A 26 25.87 20.43 7.38
N TYR A 27 25.02 20.66 8.37
CA TYR A 27 25.00 21.88 9.15
C TYR A 27 26.32 21.99 9.93
N ASP A 28 27.13 23.00 9.65
CA ASP A 28 28.40 23.31 10.32
C ASP A 28 28.22 24.56 11.20
N GLY A 29 27.28 24.49 12.14
CA GLY A 29 27.07 25.55 13.12
C GLY A 29 26.88 25.00 14.53
N PRO A 30 26.80 25.87 15.56
CA PRO A 30 26.83 25.43 16.95
C PRO A 30 25.51 24.82 17.48
N PHE A 31 24.39 24.91 16.74
CA PHE A 31 23.06 24.51 17.22
C PHE A 31 22.20 23.86 16.12
N PRO A 32 21.69 22.63 16.29
CA PRO A 32 20.97 21.94 15.23
C PRO A 32 19.74 22.75 14.75
N PRO A 33 19.53 22.90 13.43
CA PRO A 33 18.33 23.54 12.92
C PRO A 33 17.13 22.69 13.32
N SER A 34 16.26 23.28 14.13
CA SER A 34 14.95 22.71 14.48
C SER A 34 14.01 22.90 13.28
N GLY A 35 14.19 22.06 12.25
CA GLY A 35 13.26 21.99 11.13
C GLY A 35 11.98 21.24 11.54
N PRO A 36 10.81 21.59 10.97
CA PRO A 36 9.57 20.91 11.29
C PRO A 36 9.69 19.46 10.83
N GLY A 37 9.79 18.55 11.79
CA GLY A 37 9.72 17.11 11.53
C GLY A 37 8.35 16.81 10.92
N GLY A 38 8.35 16.30 9.69
CA GLY A 38 7.16 15.65 9.13
C GLY A 38 6.71 14.51 10.04
N ASP A 39 5.42 14.13 9.95
CA ASP A 39 4.84 13.08 10.79
C ASP A 39 5.79 11.89 10.91
N LYS A 40 6.13 11.56 12.16
CA LYS A 40 7.00 10.45 12.54
C LYS A 40 6.49 9.08 12.09
N ASP A 41 5.22 9.01 11.68
CA ASP A 41 4.55 7.80 11.28
C ASP A 41 4.41 7.76 9.76
N LEU A 42 4.85 6.66 9.14
CA LEU A 42 4.58 6.42 7.73
C LEU A 42 3.05 6.46 7.51
N ASN A 43 2.59 7.11 6.43
CA ASN A 43 1.17 7.11 6.02
C ASN A 43 0.66 5.70 5.58
N SER A 44 1.40 4.64 5.92
CA SER A 44 1.24 3.26 5.51
C SER A 44 1.49 2.36 6.73
N SER A 45 0.42 1.80 7.32
CA SER A 45 0.52 0.90 8.48
C SER A 45 0.47 -0.57 8.05
N ALA A 46 1.42 -1.39 8.50
CA ALA A 46 1.39 -2.85 8.27
C ALA A 46 0.20 -3.52 8.98
N ALA A 47 -0.11 -3.07 10.21
CA ALA A 47 -1.26 -3.55 10.97
C ALA A 47 -2.58 -3.32 10.22
N ARG A 48 -2.81 -2.11 9.69
CA ARG A 48 -4.02 -1.82 8.91
C ARG A 48 -4.14 -2.68 7.65
N LYS A 49 -3.03 -2.97 6.96
CA LYS A 49 -3.03 -3.88 5.80
C LYS A 49 -3.38 -5.31 6.18
N ASN A 50 -2.85 -5.80 7.30
CA ASN A 50 -3.19 -7.13 7.81
C ASN A 50 -4.65 -7.22 8.26
N THR A 51 -5.19 -6.18 8.89
CA THR A 51 -6.63 -6.11 9.21
C THR A 51 -7.48 -6.16 7.95
N ALA A 52 -7.20 -5.32 6.95
CA ALA A 52 -7.94 -5.33 5.70
C ALA A 52 -7.85 -6.69 4.96
N ALA A 53 -6.67 -7.33 4.98
CA ALA A 53 -6.51 -8.67 4.43
C ALA A 53 -7.33 -9.73 5.20
N ASN A 54 -7.47 -9.57 6.52
CA ASN A 54 -8.29 -10.43 7.35
C ASN A 54 -9.78 -10.24 7.02
N ASP A 55 -10.26 -9.00 6.93
CA ASP A 55 -11.67 -8.71 6.58
C ASP A 55 -12.03 -9.29 5.20
N ILE A 56 -11.10 -9.25 4.23
CA ILE A 56 -11.29 -9.92 2.95
C ILE A 56 -11.48 -11.43 3.11
N GLU A 57 -10.65 -12.08 3.93
CA GLU A 57 -10.70 -13.53 4.15
C GLU A 57 -11.92 -13.98 4.95
N THR A 58 -12.27 -13.24 6.00
CA THR A 58 -13.30 -13.66 6.97
C THR A 58 -14.69 -13.19 6.59
N ASP A 59 -14.80 -12.03 5.93
CA ASP A 59 -16.09 -11.43 5.63
C ASP A 59 -16.35 -11.38 4.12
N PHE A 60 -15.48 -10.75 3.33
CA PHE A 60 -15.85 -10.49 1.93
C PHE A 60 -15.85 -11.74 1.05
N GLU A 61 -14.85 -12.62 1.15
CA GLU A 61 -14.82 -13.86 0.36
C GLU A 61 -16.03 -14.78 0.68
N PRO A 62 -16.36 -15.06 1.95
CA PRO A 62 -17.52 -15.89 2.29
C PRO A 62 -18.87 -15.27 1.87
N HIS A 63 -19.07 -13.97 2.14
CA HIS A 63 -20.32 -13.30 1.75
C HIS A 63 -20.48 -13.22 0.23
N THR A 64 -19.39 -12.97 -0.51
CA THR A 64 -19.42 -12.96 -1.99
C THR A 64 -19.79 -14.34 -2.53
N LYS A 65 -19.20 -15.40 -1.98
CA LYS A 65 -19.53 -16.77 -2.37
C LYS A 65 -21.00 -17.10 -2.08
N THR A 66 -21.49 -16.72 -0.90
CA THR A 66 -22.87 -17.00 -0.46
C THR A 66 -23.88 -16.25 -1.32
N ALA A 67 -23.68 -14.96 -1.56
CA ALA A 67 -24.53 -14.16 -2.43
C ALA A 67 -24.52 -14.68 -3.88
N GLY A 68 -23.35 -15.12 -4.36
CA GLY A 68 -23.19 -15.78 -5.66
C GLY A 68 -24.05 -17.03 -5.79
N ALA A 69 -23.98 -17.93 -4.82
CA ALA A 69 -24.71 -19.20 -4.81
C ALA A 69 -26.24 -19.01 -4.70
N TRP A 70 -26.71 -18.03 -3.93
CA TRP A 70 -28.14 -17.75 -3.83
C TRP A 70 -28.77 -17.39 -5.18
N ALA A 71 -28.08 -16.57 -5.99
CA ALA A 71 -28.53 -16.23 -7.33
C ALA A 71 -28.55 -17.44 -8.28
N ASP A 72 -27.65 -18.41 -8.09
CA ASP A 72 -27.63 -19.64 -8.86
C ASP A 72 -28.83 -20.56 -8.54
N GLU A 73 -29.21 -20.67 -7.27
CA GLU A 73 -30.36 -21.46 -6.82
C GLU A 73 -31.69 -20.88 -7.30
N ALA A 74 -31.86 -19.56 -7.18
CA ALA A 74 -33.06 -18.87 -7.64
C ALA A 74 -33.25 -19.00 -9.16
N ASN A 75 -32.17 -18.81 -9.93
CA ASN A 75 -32.21 -18.94 -11.39
C ASN A 75 -32.38 -20.39 -11.85
N GLY A 76 -31.76 -21.36 -11.18
CA GLY A 76 -31.91 -22.78 -11.53
C GLY A 76 -33.35 -23.28 -11.43
N THR A 77 -34.13 -22.76 -10.47
CA THR A 77 -35.56 -23.06 -10.34
C THR A 77 -36.36 -22.45 -11.49
N ALA A 78 -36.09 -21.19 -11.85
CA ALA A 78 -36.76 -20.50 -12.95
C ALA A 78 -36.42 -21.11 -14.34
N VAL A 79 -35.16 -21.52 -14.57
CA VAL A 79 -34.75 -22.20 -15.81
C VAL A 79 -35.54 -23.50 -16.01
N LYS A 80 -35.73 -24.30 -14.95
CA LYS A 80 -36.52 -25.54 -15.01
C LYS A 80 -38.00 -25.25 -15.29
N ALA A 81 -38.57 -24.24 -14.64
CA ALA A 81 -39.97 -23.87 -14.83
C ALA A 81 -40.26 -23.36 -16.26
N LEU A 82 -39.25 -22.77 -16.92
CA LEU A 82 -39.34 -22.24 -18.28
C LEU A 82 -38.81 -23.19 -19.36
N ALA A 83 -38.60 -24.47 -19.04
CA ALA A 83 -38.03 -25.44 -19.97
C ALA A 83 -38.83 -25.51 -21.28
N GLY A 84 -38.12 -25.47 -22.42
CA GLY A 84 -38.72 -25.43 -23.76
C GLY A 84 -39.03 -24.03 -24.29
N TRP A 85 -38.92 -22.98 -23.46
CA TRP A 85 -39.09 -21.59 -23.88
C TRP A 85 -37.73 -20.95 -24.18
N ALA A 86 -37.69 -20.01 -25.14
CA ALA A 86 -36.49 -19.25 -25.45
C ALA A 86 -35.94 -18.46 -24.24
N THR A 87 -36.82 -18.09 -23.30
CA THR A 87 -36.46 -17.41 -22.05
C THR A 87 -35.59 -18.28 -21.14
N ALA A 88 -35.77 -19.61 -21.10
CA ALA A 88 -34.90 -20.49 -20.34
C ALA A 88 -33.46 -20.46 -20.87
N ALA A 89 -33.28 -20.47 -22.20
CA ALA A 89 -31.95 -20.37 -22.81
C ALA A 89 -31.26 -19.03 -22.49
N GLY A 90 -32.02 -17.93 -22.54
CA GLY A 90 -31.54 -16.61 -22.12
C GLY A 90 -31.12 -16.57 -20.65
N LEU A 91 -31.94 -17.15 -19.77
CA LEU A 91 -31.67 -17.19 -18.33
C LEU A 91 -30.46 -18.07 -17.99
N THR A 92 -30.29 -19.21 -18.65
CA THR A 92 -29.08 -20.06 -18.51
C THR A 92 -27.82 -19.26 -18.86
N LYS A 93 -27.83 -18.53 -19.99
CA LYS A 93 -26.69 -17.70 -20.39
C LYS A 93 -26.40 -16.58 -19.40
N ALA A 94 -27.44 -15.95 -18.84
CA ALA A 94 -27.28 -14.96 -17.79
C ALA A 94 -26.64 -15.57 -16.53
N GLN A 95 -27.09 -16.77 -16.13
CA GLN A 95 -26.53 -17.50 -14.98
C GLN A 95 -25.06 -17.87 -15.20
N GLU A 96 -24.68 -18.37 -16.38
CA GLU A 96 -23.26 -18.63 -16.70
C GLU A 96 -22.39 -17.37 -16.63
N THR A 97 -22.93 -16.24 -17.08
CA THR A 97 -22.22 -14.95 -17.04
C THR A 97 -22.07 -14.45 -15.61
N TRP A 98 -23.12 -14.60 -14.80
CA TRP A 98 -23.09 -14.32 -13.37
C TRP A 98 -22.02 -15.16 -12.66
N GLY A 99 -22.00 -16.48 -12.85
CA GLY A 99 -21.01 -17.36 -12.24
C GLY A 99 -19.56 -16.98 -12.60
N LYS A 100 -19.32 -16.56 -13.86
CA LYS A 100 -18.02 -16.01 -14.27
C LYS A 100 -17.68 -14.72 -13.53
N SER A 101 -18.65 -13.82 -13.34
CA SER A 101 -18.43 -12.56 -12.62
C SER A 101 -18.12 -12.78 -11.13
N VAL A 102 -18.81 -13.71 -10.46
CA VAL A 102 -18.55 -14.08 -9.07
C VAL A 102 -17.15 -14.71 -8.95
N THR A 103 -16.78 -15.59 -9.87
CA THR A 103 -15.46 -16.23 -9.89
C THR A 103 -14.34 -15.20 -10.06
N ALA A 104 -14.51 -14.25 -10.98
CA ALA A 104 -13.55 -13.17 -11.19
C ALA A 104 -13.40 -12.28 -9.95
N LEU A 105 -14.51 -11.96 -9.28
CA LEU A 105 -14.50 -11.17 -8.05
C LEU A 105 -13.78 -11.89 -6.91
N LEU A 106 -14.06 -13.19 -6.70
CA LEU A 106 -13.36 -14.00 -5.70
C LEU A 106 -11.85 -14.09 -6.00
N GLY A 107 -11.47 -14.23 -7.27
CA GLY A 107 -10.07 -14.20 -7.68
C GLY A 107 -9.39 -12.86 -7.37
N ARG A 108 -10.09 -11.74 -7.60
CA ARG A 108 -9.59 -10.40 -7.25
C ARG A 108 -9.40 -10.22 -5.74
N LEU A 109 -10.39 -10.61 -4.94
CA LEU A 109 -10.31 -10.55 -3.47
C LEU A 109 -9.13 -11.36 -2.94
N ALA A 110 -8.93 -12.58 -3.44
CA ALA A 110 -7.79 -13.41 -3.06
C ALA A 110 -6.44 -12.76 -3.45
N GLY A 111 -6.38 -12.10 -4.61
CA GLY A 111 -5.22 -11.32 -5.05
C GLY A 111 -4.93 -10.12 -4.15
N GLU A 112 -5.95 -9.33 -3.81
CA GLU A 112 -5.84 -8.16 -2.94
C GLU A 112 -5.40 -8.56 -1.52
N LYS A 113 -5.97 -9.64 -0.96
CA LYS A 113 -5.53 -10.23 0.33
C LYS A 113 -4.04 -10.57 0.33
N SER A 114 -3.60 -11.28 -0.71
CA SER A 114 -2.19 -11.69 -0.88
C SER A 114 -1.27 -10.47 -1.00
N ALA A 115 -1.66 -9.46 -1.77
CA ALA A 115 -0.90 -8.24 -1.96
C ALA A 115 -0.79 -7.40 -0.67
N LEU A 116 -1.88 -7.28 0.10
CA LEU A 116 -1.89 -6.57 1.38
C LEU A 116 -0.96 -7.22 2.41
N ARG A 117 -1.02 -8.55 2.54
CA ARG A 117 -0.11 -9.31 3.42
C ARG A 117 1.35 -9.20 2.97
N GLY A 118 1.61 -9.35 1.68
CA GLY A 118 2.96 -9.18 1.13
C GLY A 118 3.53 -7.80 1.42
N THR A 119 2.72 -6.75 1.17
CA THR A 119 3.10 -5.36 1.44
C THR A 119 3.37 -5.11 2.91
N ALA A 120 2.53 -5.63 3.82
CA ALA A 120 2.77 -5.54 5.26
C ALA A 120 4.13 -6.15 5.66
N GLY A 121 4.47 -7.31 5.10
CA GLY A 121 5.76 -7.96 5.31
C GLY A 121 6.95 -7.16 4.77
N TYR A 122 6.81 -6.49 3.61
CA TYR A 122 7.86 -5.63 3.06
C TYR A 122 8.17 -4.44 3.98
N PHE A 123 7.15 -3.75 4.47
CA PHE A 123 7.35 -2.63 5.41
C PHE A 123 8.04 -3.08 6.69
N GLN A 124 7.58 -4.18 7.30
CA GLN A 124 8.20 -4.70 8.53
C GLN A 124 9.68 -5.06 8.34
N LYS A 125 10.03 -5.70 7.22
CA LYS A 125 11.43 -6.06 6.92
C LYS A 125 12.29 -4.82 6.67
N ASN A 126 11.75 -3.83 5.98
CA ASN A 126 12.44 -2.55 5.74
C ASN A 126 12.73 -1.84 7.07
N ASP A 127 11.73 -1.74 7.95
CA ASP A 127 11.88 -1.08 9.26
C ASP A 127 12.95 -1.77 10.13
N LEU A 128 13.00 -3.11 10.12
CA LEU A 128 14.05 -3.88 10.81
C LEU A 128 15.44 -3.65 10.20
N GLY A 129 15.54 -3.61 8.87
CA GLY A 129 16.79 -3.35 8.16
C GLY A 129 17.34 -1.96 8.49
N VAL A 130 16.49 -0.94 8.35
CA VAL A 130 16.80 0.45 8.73
C VAL A 130 17.21 0.52 10.20
N GLY A 131 16.44 -0.07 11.11
CA GLY A 131 16.78 -0.11 12.53
C GLY A 131 18.15 -0.77 12.82
N ASN A 132 18.49 -1.83 12.09
CA ASN A 132 19.79 -2.49 12.19
C ASN A 132 20.94 -1.62 11.65
N ASP A 133 20.71 -0.89 10.56
CA ASP A 133 21.72 -0.01 9.95
C ASP A 133 22.02 1.21 10.84
N PHE A 134 20.99 1.77 11.50
CA PHE A 134 21.14 2.93 12.37
C PHE A 134 21.42 2.56 13.85
N GLY A 135 21.13 1.33 14.28
CA GLY A 135 21.37 0.87 15.65
C GLY A 135 22.80 1.11 16.18
N PRO A 136 23.86 0.87 15.38
CA PRO A 136 25.24 1.19 15.76
C PRO A 136 25.49 2.68 16.02
N LEU A 137 24.73 3.58 15.38
CA LEU A 137 24.84 5.04 15.50
C LEU A 137 24.07 5.60 16.71
N ILE A 138 23.12 4.84 17.25
CA ILE A 138 22.24 5.25 18.38
C ILE A 138 22.78 4.74 19.74
N ARG A 139 23.97 4.10 19.76
CA ARG A 139 24.63 3.71 21.02
C ARG A 139 24.90 4.98 21.85
N PRO A 140 24.46 5.07 23.13
CA PRO A 140 24.71 6.24 23.94
C PRO A 140 26.22 6.46 24.08
N SER A 141 26.62 7.70 23.82
CA SER A 141 27.99 8.19 23.89
C SER A 141 28.68 7.72 25.18
N SER A 142 29.94 7.29 25.10
CA SER A 142 30.81 6.94 26.24
C SER A 142 31.11 8.09 27.20
N LEU A 143 30.37 9.20 27.11
CA LEU A 143 30.51 10.38 27.98
C LEU A 143 30.04 10.13 29.42
N SER A 144 29.37 9.01 29.69
CA SER A 144 29.09 8.56 31.06
C SER A 144 30.29 7.89 31.75
N GLN A 145 31.44 7.75 31.06
CA GLN A 145 32.63 7.08 31.60
C GLN A 145 33.69 8.04 32.16
N PHE A 146 33.47 9.36 32.11
CA PHE A 146 34.37 10.33 32.73
C PHE A 146 34.03 10.49 34.22
N SER A 147 34.61 9.64 35.06
CA SER A 147 34.64 9.85 36.51
C SER A 147 35.63 10.98 36.81
N PRO A 148 35.22 12.12 37.42
CA PRO A 148 36.16 13.17 37.80
C PRO A 148 37.09 12.67 38.93
N PRO A 149 38.38 13.06 38.93
CA PRO A 149 39.36 12.58 39.92
C PRO A 149 38.97 13.04 41.34
N PRO A 150 39.27 12.24 42.38
CA PRO A 150 38.98 12.62 43.76
C PRO A 150 39.82 13.84 44.15
N HIS A 151 39.14 14.88 44.61
CA HIS A 151 39.79 16.02 45.26
C HIS A 151 40.46 15.53 46.55
N ALA A 152 41.77 15.80 46.66
CA ALA A 152 42.57 15.62 47.87
C ALA A 152 42.43 16.82 48.81
#